data_AF-A0A429GG48-F1
#
_entry.id   AF-A0A429GG48-F1
#
_cell.length_a   1.000
_cell.length_b   1.000
_cell.length_c   1.000
_cell.angle_alpha   90.00
_cell.angle_beta   90.00
_cell.angle_gamma   90.00
#
_symmetry.space_group_name_H-M   'P 1'
#
loop_
_entity.id
_entity.type
_entity.pdbx_description
1 polymer ?
#
loop_
_entity_poly.entity_id
_entity_poly.type
_entity_poly.pdbx_seq_one_letter_code
_entity_poly.pdbx_strand_id
1 'polypeptide(L)'
;MSSQLKQRFLKLLKEDEEFRYAVAGLLGLEEILKRLDRHEEQLVKLREDMNKLREDMNRGFELIERRISALGARWGLQTEEAFREGLKGIMEKEFGVKVERWVERDKEGMVYDHPSDIEVDIAVKDGKTMLIEISSHIKASDIPIFRRKAEF
;
A
#
# COMPACT_ATOMS: atom_id res chain seq x y z
N MET A 1 46.36 27.18 24.41
CA MET A 1 46.22 25.88 23.70
C MET A 1 44.86 25.73 23.00
N SER A 2 43.73 26.01 23.65
CA SER A 2 42.38 25.87 23.04
C SER A 2 42.16 26.66 21.73
N SER A 3 42.59 27.93 21.66
CA SER A 3 42.36 28.78 20.47
C SER A 3 43.13 28.32 19.21
N GLN A 4 44.39 27.91 19.37
CA GLN A 4 45.20 27.38 18.26
C GLN A 4 44.66 26.06 17.72
N LEU A 5 44.16 25.19 18.60
CA LEU A 5 43.55 23.92 18.19
C LEU A 5 42.28 24.16 17.36
N LYS A 6 41.41 25.09 17.80
CA LYS A 6 40.21 25.50 17.06
C LYS A 6 40.52 26.06 15.68
N GLN A 7 41.51 26.94 15.57
CA GLN A 7 41.93 27.49 14.28
C GLN A 7 42.48 26.40 13.35
N ARG A 8 43.29 25.48 13.87
CA ARG A 8 43.83 24.36 13.09
C ARG A 8 42.74 23.42 12.61
N PHE A 9 41.75 23.14 13.46
CA PHE A 9 40.58 22.32 13.11
C PHE A 9 39.74 22.97 11.99
N LEU A 10 39.47 24.28 12.09
CA LEU A 10 38.76 25.02 11.03
C LEU A 10 39.55 25.09 9.73
N LYS A 11 40.88 25.16 9.80
CA LYS A 11 41.75 25.14 8.62
C LYS A 11 41.66 23.79 7.91
N LEU A 12 41.75 22.68 8.65
CA LEU A 12 41.60 21.32 8.11
C LEU A 12 40.23 21.12 7.45
N LEU A 13 39.14 21.57 8.08
CA LEU A 13 37.81 21.50 7.46
C LEU A 13 37.69 22.27 6.13
N LYS A 14 38.50 23.32 5.92
CA LYS A 14 38.47 24.14 4.70
C LYS A 14 39.39 23.63 3.60
N GLU A 15 40.56 23.13 3.98
CA GLU A 15 41.66 22.82 3.05
C GLU A 15 41.77 21.32 2.75
N ASP A 16 41.33 20.45 3.67
CA ASP A 16 41.36 19.00 3.51
C ASP A 16 39.93 18.49 3.16
N GLU A 17 39.82 17.79 2.05
CA GLU A 17 38.54 17.27 1.54
C GLU A 17 38.18 15.92 2.21
N GLU A 18 39.15 15.03 2.37
CA GLU A 18 38.96 13.71 2.98
C GLU A 18 38.57 13.84 4.47
N PHE A 19 39.27 14.72 5.20
CA PHE A 19 38.95 15.03 6.59
C PHE A 19 37.54 15.63 6.73
N ARG A 20 37.13 16.49 5.80
CA ARG A 20 35.82 17.14 5.81
C ARG A 20 34.69 16.15 5.56
N TYR A 21 34.85 15.24 4.60
CA TYR A 21 33.85 14.19 4.38
C TYR A 21 33.79 13.19 5.52
N ALA A 22 34.92 12.84 6.15
CA ALA A 22 34.92 11.98 7.33
C ALA A 22 34.15 12.63 8.50
N VAL A 23 34.37 13.92 8.77
CA VAL A 23 33.64 14.67 9.80
C VAL A 23 32.17 14.83 9.44
N ALA A 24 31.84 15.13 8.17
CA ALA A 24 30.45 15.23 7.71
C ALA A 24 29.72 13.89 7.79
N GLY A 25 30.39 12.78 7.49
CA GLY A 25 29.87 11.43 7.65
C GLY A 25 29.60 11.10 9.12
N LEU A 26 30.56 11.36 10.01
CA LEU A 26 30.41 11.16 11.45
C LEU A 26 29.26 11.97 12.05
N LEU A 27 29.16 13.26 11.71
CA LEU A 27 28.10 14.14 12.19
C LEU A 27 26.74 13.82 11.52
N GLY A 28 26.76 13.44 10.25
CA GLY A 28 25.57 13.11 9.48
C GLY A 28 24.97 11.76 9.83
N LEU A 29 25.78 10.79 10.27
CA LEU A 29 25.33 9.45 10.63
C LEU A 29 24.35 9.50 11.81
N GLU A 30 24.58 10.35 12.80
CA GLU A 30 23.66 10.53 13.93
C GLU A 30 22.28 11.03 13.46
N GLU A 31 22.23 11.98 12.53
CA GLU A 31 20.98 12.49 11.97
C GLU A 31 20.28 11.44 11.08
N ILE A 32 21.05 10.63 10.33
CA ILE A 32 20.51 9.51 9.55
C ILE A 32 19.87 8.47 10.48
N LEU A 33 20.54 8.08 11.57
CA LEU A 33 20.01 7.13 12.54
C LEU A 33 18.72 7.67 13.18
N LYS A 34 18.69 8.94 13.61
CA LYS A 34 17.48 9.58 14.12
C LYS A 34 16.33 9.61 13.11
N ARG A 35 16.62 9.78 11.82
CA ARG A 35 15.59 9.70 10.76
C ARG A 35 15.07 8.29 10.58
N LEU A 36 15.95 7.28 10.64
CA LEU A 36 15.56 5.88 10.57
C LEU A 36 14.67 5.48 11.75
N ASP A 37 15.01 5.87 12.98
CA ASP A 37 14.18 5.63 14.16
C ASP A 37 12.78 6.24 13.98
N ARG A 38 12.71 7.50 13.51
CA ARG A 38 11.42 8.16 13.22
C ARG A 38 10.61 7.44 12.13
N HIS A 39 11.27 6.93 11.09
CA HIS A 39 10.60 6.15 10.04
C HIS A 39 10.11 4.81 10.56
N GLU A 40 10.87 4.13 11.41
CA GLU A 40 10.44 2.89 12.04
C GLU A 40 9.20 3.11 12.90
N GLU A 41 9.16 4.17 13.71
CA GLU A 41 7.96 4.56 14.46
C GLU A 41 6.74 4.82 13.55
N GLN A 42 6.95 5.49 12.40
CA GLN A 42 5.88 5.72 11.43
C GLN A 42 5.39 4.42 10.78
N LEU A 43 6.29 3.48 10.47
CA LEU A 43 5.95 2.17 9.93
C LEU A 43 5.15 1.34 10.93
N VAL A 44 5.51 1.39 12.22
CA VAL A 44 4.73 0.73 13.29
C VAL A 44 3.31 1.29 13.34
N LYS A 45 3.15 2.62 13.36
CA LYS A 45 1.82 3.25 13.36
C LYS A 45 1.01 2.89 12.12
N LEU A 46 1.62 2.93 10.94
CA LEU A 46 0.96 2.55 9.69
C LEU A 46 0.47 1.09 9.73
N ARG A 47 1.27 0.19 10.29
CA ARG A 47 0.90 -1.22 10.46
C ARG A 47 -0.26 -1.41 11.43
N GLU A 48 -0.27 -0.65 12.53
CA GLU A 48 -1.38 -0.66 13.48
C GLU A 48 -2.68 -0.14 12.85
N ASP A 49 -2.62 0.97 12.11
CA ASP A 49 -3.77 1.53 11.41
C ASP A 49 -4.29 0.56 10.32
N MET A 50 -3.38 -0.11 9.60
CA MET A 50 -3.75 -1.17 8.65
C MET A 50 -4.47 -2.34 9.33
N ASN A 51 -4.00 -2.77 10.51
CA ASN A 51 -4.64 -3.86 11.24
C ASN A 51 -6.04 -3.47 11.70
N LYS A 52 -6.23 -2.24 12.22
CA LYS A 52 -7.55 -1.74 12.60
C LYS A 52 -8.49 -1.65 11.40
N LEU A 53 -8.01 -1.09 10.28
CA LEU A 53 -8.79 -1.03 9.06
C LEU A 53 -9.21 -2.42 8.59
N ARG A 54 -8.31 -3.41 8.67
CA ARG A 54 -8.62 -4.81 8.34
C ARG A 54 -9.69 -5.40 9.26
N GLU A 55 -9.62 -5.14 10.56
CA GLU A 55 -10.65 -5.59 11.51
C GLU A 55 -12.02 -4.95 11.24
N ASP A 56 -12.04 -3.64 11.00
CA ASP A 56 -13.26 -2.90 10.68
C ASP A 56 -13.87 -3.38 9.36
N MET A 57 -13.02 -3.63 8.34
CA MET A 57 -13.45 -4.23 7.07
C MET A 57 -14.06 -5.61 7.28
N ASN A 58 -13.41 -6.50 8.04
CA ASN A 58 -13.94 -7.83 8.33
C ASN A 58 -15.32 -7.77 8.99
N ARG A 59 -15.49 -6.90 10.00
CA ARG A 59 -16.80 -6.68 10.65
C ARG A 59 -17.84 -6.11 9.68
N GLY A 60 -17.44 -5.18 8.82
CA GLY A 60 -18.27 -4.65 7.75
C GLY A 60 -18.74 -5.73 6.78
N PHE A 61 -17.82 -6.60 6.34
CA PHE A 61 -18.14 -7.73 5.45
C PHE A 61 -19.07 -8.74 6.12
N GLU A 62 -18.86 -9.12 7.38
CA GLU A 62 -19.77 -10.00 8.12
C GLU A 62 -21.20 -9.42 8.20
N LEU A 63 -21.32 -8.10 8.43
CA LEU A 63 -22.62 -7.43 8.47
C LEU A 63 -23.30 -7.41 7.10
N ILE A 64 -22.52 -7.16 6.04
CA ILE A 64 -23.00 -7.17 4.66
C ILE A 64 -23.42 -8.60 4.27
N GLU A 65 -22.62 -9.62 4.56
CA GLU A 65 -22.93 -11.02 4.29
C GLU A 65 -24.24 -11.42 4.97
N ARG A 66 -24.46 -11.06 6.24
CA ARG A 66 -25.72 -11.34 6.94
C ARG A 66 -26.92 -10.67 6.27
N ARG A 67 -26.77 -9.41 5.83
CA ARG A 67 -27.83 -8.67 5.13
C ARG A 67 -28.11 -9.24 3.74
N ILE A 68 -27.06 -9.56 2.98
CA ILE A 68 -27.17 -10.17 1.65
C ILE A 68 -27.75 -11.58 1.75
N SER A 69 -27.36 -12.39 2.74
CA SER A 69 -27.92 -13.73 2.95
C SER A 69 -29.42 -13.67 3.26
N ALA A 70 -29.84 -12.71 4.08
CA ALA A 70 -31.25 -12.46 4.37
C ALA A 70 -32.05 -11.95 3.15
N LEU A 71 -31.42 -11.20 2.25
CA LEU A 71 -32.03 -10.67 1.01
C LEU A 71 -32.00 -11.67 -0.15
N GLY A 72 -30.92 -12.46 -0.28
CA GLY A 72 -30.68 -13.47 -1.31
C GLY A 72 -31.53 -14.72 -1.15
N ALA A 73 -31.96 -15.03 0.08
CA ALA A 73 -33.04 -15.99 0.32
C ALA A 73 -34.38 -15.57 -0.33
N ARG A 74 -34.54 -14.29 -0.70
CA ARG A 74 -35.76 -13.76 -1.35
C ARG A 74 -35.56 -13.39 -2.83
N TRP A 75 -34.34 -13.07 -3.24
CA TRP A 75 -34.00 -12.66 -4.60
C TRP A 75 -32.87 -13.58 -5.06
N GLY A 76 -33.10 -14.45 -6.05
CA GLY A 76 -32.13 -15.43 -6.52
C GLY A 76 -30.87 -14.77 -7.12
N LEU A 77 -29.99 -14.24 -6.26
CA LEU A 77 -28.76 -13.53 -6.58
C LEU A 77 -27.74 -14.53 -7.13
N GLN A 78 -27.78 -14.74 -8.43
CA GLN A 78 -26.80 -15.52 -9.17
C GLN A 78 -25.95 -14.65 -10.12
N THR A 79 -25.61 -13.40 -9.75
CA THR A 79 -24.56 -12.68 -10.48
C THR A 79 -23.55 -12.06 -9.52
N GLU A 80 -22.29 -12.45 -9.70
CA GLU A 80 -21.11 -11.87 -9.08
C GLU A 80 -21.02 -10.35 -9.32
N GLU A 81 -21.58 -9.89 -10.44
CA GLU A 81 -21.70 -8.48 -10.81
C GLU A 81 -22.56 -7.66 -9.82
N ALA A 82 -23.69 -8.20 -9.36
CA ALA A 82 -24.54 -7.49 -8.39
C ALA A 82 -23.84 -7.34 -7.02
N PHE A 83 -23.07 -8.36 -6.62
CA PHE A 83 -22.24 -8.32 -5.43
C PHE A 83 -21.12 -7.27 -5.56
N ARG A 84 -20.43 -7.28 -6.72
CA ARG A 84 -19.35 -6.33 -7.02
C ARG A 84 -19.84 -4.89 -7.00
N GLU A 85 -20.94 -4.58 -7.70
CA GLU A 85 -21.53 -3.24 -7.72
C GLU A 85 -22.00 -2.80 -6.33
N GLY A 86 -22.55 -3.72 -5.53
CA GLY A 86 -22.91 -3.47 -4.14
C GLY A 86 -21.71 -3.06 -3.28
N LEU A 87 -20.62 -3.82 -3.35
CA LEU A 87 -19.40 -3.51 -2.61
C LEU A 87 -18.75 -2.21 -3.08
N LYS A 88 -18.68 -2.00 -4.39
CA LYS A 88 -18.18 -0.77 -5.00
C LYS A 88 -18.90 0.45 -4.43
N GLY A 89 -20.23 0.43 -4.42
CA GLY A 89 -21.04 1.52 -3.89
C GLY A 89 -20.83 1.80 -2.40
N ILE A 90 -20.53 0.76 -1.59
CA ILE A 90 -20.20 0.92 -0.17
C ILE A 90 -18.82 1.58 -0.02
N MET A 91 -17.83 1.14 -0.80
CA MET A 91 -16.49 1.71 -0.78
C MET A 91 -16.50 3.20 -1.12
N GLU A 92 -17.25 3.59 -2.16
CA GLU A 92 -17.37 4.99 -2.56
C GLU A 92 -18.09 5.85 -1.51
N LYS A 93 -19.19 5.37 -0.92
CA LYS A 93 -20.00 6.14 0.03
C LYS A 93 -19.38 6.24 1.42
N GLU A 94 -18.90 5.14 1.98
CA GLU A 94 -18.42 5.07 3.36
C GLU A 94 -16.95 5.47 3.47
N PHE A 95 -16.13 5.12 2.48
CA PHE A 95 -14.68 5.36 2.52
C PHE A 95 -14.23 6.51 1.64
N GLY A 96 -15.10 7.08 0.81
CA GLY A 96 -14.78 8.22 -0.06
C GLY A 96 -13.67 7.92 -1.06
N VAL A 97 -13.51 6.66 -1.45
CA VAL A 97 -12.59 6.24 -2.52
C VAL A 97 -13.35 6.26 -3.85
N LYS A 98 -12.67 6.48 -4.97
CA LYS A 98 -13.26 6.22 -6.29
C LYS A 98 -12.81 4.85 -6.75
N VAL A 99 -13.74 3.95 -7.08
CA VAL A 99 -13.39 2.61 -7.59
C VAL A 99 -13.62 2.57 -9.09
N GLU A 100 -12.60 2.21 -9.85
CA GLU A 100 -12.68 2.09 -11.31
C GLU A 100 -12.23 0.72 -11.76
N ARG A 101 -12.90 0.19 -12.79
CA ARG A 101 -12.50 -1.07 -13.42
C ARG A 101 -11.43 -0.77 -14.46
N TRP A 102 -10.32 -1.47 -14.36
CA TRP A 102 -9.24 -1.39 -15.31
C TRP A 102 -9.07 -2.73 -16.02
N VAL A 103 -8.94 -2.67 -17.34
CA VAL A 103 -8.77 -3.85 -18.20
C VAL A 103 -7.62 -3.57 -19.16
N GLU A 104 -6.61 -4.43 -19.15
CA GLU A 104 -5.48 -4.38 -20.09
C GLU A 104 -5.15 -5.77 -20.63
N ARG A 105 -4.71 -5.84 -21.87
CA ARG A 105 -4.37 -7.10 -22.52
C ARG A 105 -2.90 -7.47 -22.30
N ASP A 106 -2.68 -8.54 -21.54
CA ASP A 106 -1.40 -9.21 -21.39
C ASP A 106 -1.16 -10.12 -22.60
N LYS A 107 -0.29 -9.70 -23.51
CA LYS A 107 0.05 -10.47 -24.72
C LYS A 107 1.14 -11.51 -24.49
N GLU A 108 1.92 -11.36 -23.43
CA GLU A 108 3.08 -12.21 -23.13
C GLU A 108 2.71 -13.35 -22.18
N GLY A 109 1.57 -13.25 -21.49
CA GLY A 109 1.11 -14.23 -20.53
C GLY A 109 1.81 -14.11 -19.18
N MET A 110 2.25 -12.91 -18.80
CA MET A 110 2.89 -12.61 -17.52
C MET A 110 2.03 -12.99 -16.30
N VAL A 111 0.70 -12.87 -16.40
CA VAL A 111 -0.21 -13.15 -15.27
C VAL A 111 -0.64 -14.61 -15.23
N TYR A 112 -1.23 -15.10 -16.33
CA TYR A 112 -1.87 -16.43 -16.40
C TYR A 112 -1.05 -17.48 -17.16
N ASP A 113 0.22 -17.18 -17.49
CA ASP A 113 1.08 -18.04 -18.31
C ASP A 113 0.55 -18.26 -19.75
N HIS A 114 -0.42 -17.44 -20.19
CA HIS A 114 -0.92 -17.34 -21.56
C HIS A 114 -1.56 -15.97 -21.84
N PRO A 115 -1.64 -15.52 -23.11
CA PRO A 115 -2.23 -14.23 -23.45
C PRO A 115 -3.68 -14.12 -22.99
N SER A 116 -3.99 -13.05 -22.25
CA SER A 116 -5.28 -12.86 -21.56
C SER A 116 -5.60 -11.38 -21.36
N ASP A 117 -6.88 -11.06 -21.21
CA ASP A 117 -7.29 -9.74 -20.72
C ASP A 117 -7.25 -9.78 -19.19
N ILE A 118 -6.49 -8.87 -18.59
CA ILE A 118 -6.29 -8.74 -17.15
C ILE A 118 -7.23 -7.66 -16.65
N GLU A 119 -8.03 -8.02 -15.65
CA GLU A 119 -9.00 -7.13 -15.05
C GLU A 119 -8.76 -7.00 -13.55
N VAL A 120 -8.81 -5.76 -13.07
CA VAL A 120 -8.68 -5.38 -11.67
C VAL A 120 -9.57 -4.17 -11.36
N ASP A 121 -10.02 -4.08 -10.13
CA ASP A 121 -10.64 -2.86 -9.62
C ASP A 121 -9.55 -1.98 -8.97
N ILE A 122 -9.60 -0.67 -9.18
CA ILE A 122 -8.61 0.28 -8.67
C ILE A 122 -9.32 1.30 -7.79
N ALA A 123 -8.89 1.44 -6.54
CA ALA A 123 -9.36 2.48 -5.65
C ALA A 123 -8.38 3.66 -5.62
N VAL A 124 -8.90 4.87 -5.80
CA VAL A 124 -8.12 6.11 -5.76
C VAL A 124 -8.65 7.02 -4.65
N LYS A 125 -7.77 7.50 -3.77
CA LYS A 125 -8.08 8.49 -2.73
C LYS A 125 -6.85 9.31 -2.36
N ASP A 126 -7.00 10.64 -2.28
CA ASP A 126 -5.95 11.57 -1.89
C ASP A 126 -4.65 11.42 -2.70
N GLY A 127 -4.76 11.15 -4.00
CA GLY A 127 -3.63 10.92 -4.89
C GLY A 127 -2.90 9.58 -4.70
N LYS A 128 -3.39 8.71 -3.81
CA LYS A 128 -2.92 7.33 -3.65
C LYS A 128 -3.81 6.37 -4.42
N THR A 129 -3.19 5.47 -5.16
CA THR A 129 -3.85 4.43 -5.94
C THR A 129 -3.61 3.06 -5.29
N MET A 130 -4.67 2.29 -5.10
CA MET A 130 -4.63 0.93 -4.55
C MET A 130 -5.29 -0.04 -5.52
N LEU A 131 -4.61 -1.13 -5.84
CA LEU A 131 -5.18 -2.25 -6.58
C LEU A 131 -6.09 -3.06 -5.63
N ILE A 132 -7.29 -3.43 -6.07
CA ILE A 132 -8.26 -4.19 -5.29
C ILE A 132 -8.87 -5.27 -6.17
N GLU A 133 -8.98 -6.49 -5.64
CA GLU A 133 -9.76 -7.56 -6.27
C GLU A 133 -11.09 -7.70 -5.52
N ILE A 134 -12.20 -7.41 -6.20
CA ILE A 134 -13.55 -7.58 -5.64
C ILE A 134 -14.17 -8.87 -6.20
N SER A 135 -14.25 -9.91 -5.37
CA SER A 135 -14.96 -11.15 -5.70
C SER A 135 -15.79 -11.65 -4.53
N SER A 136 -16.87 -12.38 -4.85
CA SER A 136 -17.74 -13.05 -3.87
C SER A 136 -17.06 -14.26 -3.22
N HIS A 137 -15.94 -14.73 -3.78
CA HIS A 137 -15.18 -15.85 -3.24
C HIS A 137 -13.69 -15.70 -3.54
N ILE A 138 -12.86 -15.65 -2.49
CA ILE A 138 -11.40 -15.59 -2.61
C ILE A 138 -10.79 -16.81 -1.94
N LYS A 139 -9.90 -17.51 -2.64
CA LYS A 139 -9.11 -18.64 -2.17
C LYS A 139 -7.65 -18.24 -1.99
N ALA A 140 -6.92 -19.00 -1.19
CA ALA A 140 -5.48 -18.80 -1.01
C ALA A 140 -4.69 -18.91 -2.34
N SER A 141 -5.19 -19.70 -3.29
CA SER A 141 -4.64 -19.83 -4.65
C SER A 141 -4.73 -18.56 -5.49
N ASP A 142 -5.61 -17.62 -5.13
CA ASP A 142 -5.85 -16.41 -5.90
C ASP A 142 -4.84 -15.31 -5.52
N ILE A 143 -4.18 -15.44 -4.36
CA ILE A 143 -3.19 -14.48 -3.86
C ILE A 143 -1.96 -14.38 -4.79
N PRO A 144 -1.33 -15.49 -5.23
CA PRO A 144 -0.22 -15.41 -6.20
C PRO A 144 -0.62 -14.76 -7.52
N ILE A 145 -1.84 -15.02 -8.01
CA ILE A 145 -2.37 -14.44 -9.24
C ILE A 145 -2.54 -12.93 -9.06
N PHE A 146 -3.17 -12.50 -7.96
CA PHE A 146 -3.32 -11.08 -7.65
C PHE A 146 -1.98 -10.36 -7.55
N ARG A 147 -0.96 -11.01 -6.97
CA ARG A 147 0.40 -10.45 -6.95
C ARG A 147 0.96 -10.25 -8.36
N ARG A 148 0.81 -11.22 -9.26
CA ARG A 148 1.23 -11.07 -10.67
C ARG A 148 0.47 -9.93 -11.36
N LYS A 149 -0.84 -9.77 -11.10
CA LYS A 149 -1.63 -8.63 -11.62
C LYS A 149 -1.11 -7.28 -11.12
N ALA A 150 -0.53 -7.22 -9.91
CA ALA A 150 0.03 -5.97 -9.36
C ALA A 150 1.43 -5.63 -9.89
N GLU A 151 2.13 -6.62 -10.46
CA GLU A 151 3.47 -6.47 -11.05
C GLU A 151 3.43 -6.23 -12.57
N PHE A 152 2.28 -6.48 -13.20
CA PHE A 152 1.99 -6.19 -14.60
C PHE A 152 1.70 -4.69 -14.79
#